data_AF-A0A353M2I6-F1
#
_entry.id   AF-A0A353M2I6-F1
#
_cell.length_a   1.000
_cell.length_b   1.000
_cell.length_c   1.000
_cell.angle_alpha   90.00
_cell.angle_beta   90.00
_cell.angle_gamma   90.00
#
_symmetry.space_group_name_H-M   'P 1'
#
loop_
_entity.id
_entity.type
_entity.pdbx_description
1 polymer ?
#
loop_
_entity_poly.entity_id
_entity_poly.type
_entity_poly.pdbx_seq_one_letter_code
_entity_poly.pdbx_strand_id
1 'polypeptide(L)'
;NGNGHECKTSERAIRQMIIETDGDSYERMRSLNQELSFEAAAREFRARNVAFDINHFKTLHLVNENGVFSNLALLLSDQCIHTIKAAVFEGRDKSVFKDRREFVGSLFTQLNDAFAYISQYNRVRAEYSVCTALI
;
A
#
# COMPACT_ATOMS: atom_id res chain seq x y z
N ASN A 1 6.89 46.70 -24.81
CA ASN A 1 6.08 45.64 -25.45
C ASN A 1 5.88 44.52 -24.46
N GLY A 2 4.61 44.14 -24.29
CA GLY A 2 4.06 43.48 -23.11
C GLY A 2 4.80 42.23 -22.62
N ASN A 3 5.05 42.21 -21.32
CA ASN A 3 5.36 41.02 -20.55
C ASN A 3 4.20 40.04 -20.70
N GLY A 4 4.46 38.90 -21.33
CA GLY A 4 3.55 37.76 -21.35
C GLY A 4 3.37 37.26 -19.92
N HIS A 5 2.28 37.68 -19.28
CA HIS A 5 1.76 36.98 -18.12
C HIS A 5 1.19 35.64 -18.60
N GLU A 6 2.07 34.66 -18.80
CA GLU A 6 1.68 33.26 -18.88
C GLU A 6 1.04 32.91 -17.53
N CYS A 7 -0.28 32.88 -17.52
CA CYS A 7 -1.07 32.51 -16.36
C CYS A 7 -0.73 31.05 -16.04
N LYS A 8 0.24 30.87 -15.15
CA LYS A 8 0.44 29.67 -14.34
C LYS A 8 -0.78 29.47 -13.42
N THR A 9 -1.97 29.32 -13.99
CA THR A 9 -2.93 28.31 -13.50
C THR A 9 -2.29 26.95 -13.81
N SER A 10 -1.15 26.76 -13.15
CA SER A 10 -0.05 25.91 -13.59
C SER A 10 -0.44 24.50 -13.23
N GLU A 11 -0.32 23.58 -14.18
CA GLU A 11 -0.50 22.12 -14.13
C GLU A 11 -0.94 21.47 -12.82
N ARG A 12 -0.32 21.80 -11.69
CA ARG A 12 -0.82 21.47 -10.34
C ARG A 12 -2.30 21.79 -10.13
N ALA A 13 -2.80 22.96 -10.53
CA ALA A 13 -4.21 23.32 -10.35
C ALA A 13 -5.12 22.46 -11.24
N ILE A 14 -4.69 22.14 -12.46
CA ILE A 14 -5.41 21.28 -13.39
C ILE A 14 -5.38 19.82 -12.90
N ARG A 15 -4.23 19.33 -12.43
CA ARG A 15 -4.10 18.02 -11.78
C ARG A 15 -4.96 17.91 -10.54
N GLN A 16 -4.99 18.95 -9.71
CA GLN A 16 -5.79 18.99 -8.49
C GLN A 16 -7.29 19.00 -8.82
N MET A 17 -7.71 19.80 -9.81
CA MET A 17 -9.09 19.78 -10.29
C MET A 17 -9.48 18.41 -10.89
N ILE A 18 -8.58 17.73 -11.62
CA ILE A 18 -8.82 16.37 -12.11
C ILE A 18 -8.98 15.40 -10.94
N ILE A 19 -8.10 15.46 -9.93
CA ILE A 19 -8.17 14.59 -8.74
C ILE A 19 -9.46 14.83 -7.94
N GLU A 20 -9.88 16.08 -7.78
CA GLU A 20 -11.08 16.46 -7.02
C GLU A 20 -12.39 16.15 -7.78
N THR A 21 -12.37 16.11 -9.11
CA THR A 21 -13.56 15.85 -9.94
C THR A 21 -13.77 14.36 -10.22
N ASP A 22 -12.70 13.55 -10.22
CA ASP A 22 -12.72 12.13 -10.64
C ASP A 22 -13.01 11.14 -9.49
N GLY A 23 -13.35 11.64 -8.30
CA GLY A 23 -13.89 10.87 -7.18
C GLY A 23 -12.85 10.11 -6.35
N ASP A 24 -12.30 10.80 -5.34
CA ASP A 24 -11.84 10.43 -3.98
C ASP A 24 -11.23 9.04 -3.62
N SER A 25 -11.13 8.05 -4.51
CA SER A 25 -10.55 6.74 -4.18
C SER A 25 -9.67 6.25 -5.32
N TYR A 26 -8.35 6.36 -5.10
CA TYR A 26 -7.31 5.86 -5.99
C TYR A 26 -7.61 4.44 -6.48
N GLU A 27 -8.11 3.59 -5.59
CA GLU A 27 -8.41 2.18 -5.80
C GLU A 27 -9.48 1.94 -6.87
N ARG A 28 -10.44 2.87 -7.02
CA ARG A 28 -11.55 2.75 -7.98
C ARG A 28 -11.17 3.18 -9.40
N MET A 29 -10.12 3.98 -9.53
CA MET A 29 -9.63 4.41 -10.83
C MET A 29 -9.10 3.21 -11.63
N ARG A 30 -9.13 3.31 -12.95
CA ARG A 30 -8.57 2.26 -13.82
C ARG A 30 -7.05 2.16 -13.62
N SER A 31 -6.53 0.94 -13.62
CA SER A 31 -5.08 0.73 -13.68
C SER A 31 -4.56 1.09 -15.07
N LEU A 32 -3.40 1.74 -15.12
CA LEU A 32 -2.70 1.98 -16.39
C LEU A 32 -2.13 0.68 -16.97
N ASN A 33 -1.66 -0.22 -16.09
CA ASN A 33 -1.22 -1.54 -16.47
C ASN A 33 -2.41 -2.52 -16.42
N GLN A 34 -2.71 -3.16 -17.56
CA GLN A 34 -3.79 -4.15 -17.67
C GLN A 34 -3.25 -5.59 -17.76
N GLU A 35 -1.93 -5.76 -17.87
CA GLU A 35 -1.26 -7.07 -17.82
C GLU A 35 -0.94 -7.40 -16.37
N LEU A 36 -1.96 -7.84 -15.63
CA LEU A 36 -1.87 -8.14 -14.20
C LEU A 36 -1.95 -9.65 -13.92
N SER A 37 -1.01 -10.15 -13.12
CA SER A 37 -1.01 -11.49 -12.51
C SER A 37 -1.33 -11.41 -11.02
N PHE A 38 -1.91 -12.47 -10.47
CA PHE A 38 -2.38 -12.49 -9.09
C PHE A 38 -1.92 -13.75 -8.35
N GLU A 39 -0.71 -14.22 -8.58
CA GLU A 39 -0.23 -15.48 -8.01
C GLU A 39 -0.13 -15.41 -6.48
N ALA A 40 0.42 -14.30 -5.96
CA ALA A 40 0.51 -14.08 -4.53
C ALA A 40 -0.88 -13.99 -3.87
N ALA A 41 -1.80 -13.22 -4.45
CA ALA A 41 -3.17 -13.10 -3.97
C ALA A 41 -3.91 -14.46 -4.01
N ALA A 42 -3.81 -15.20 -5.12
CA ALA A 42 -4.45 -16.51 -5.26
C ALA A 42 -3.95 -17.51 -4.20
N ARG A 43 -2.66 -17.46 -3.86
CA ARG A 43 -2.08 -18.29 -2.78
C ARG A 43 -2.67 -17.94 -1.42
N GLU A 44 -2.81 -16.65 -1.11
CA GLU A 44 -3.39 -16.17 0.16
C GLU A 44 -4.87 -16.53 0.31
N PHE A 45 -5.65 -16.39 -0.77
CA PHE A 45 -7.06 -16.77 -0.77
C PHE A 45 -7.23 -18.29 -0.62
N ARG A 46 -6.42 -19.07 -1.34
CA ARG A 46 -6.42 -20.54 -1.24
C ARG A 46 -6.05 -21.02 0.16
N ALA A 47 -5.07 -20.39 0.81
CA ALA A 47 -4.67 -20.72 2.18
C ALA A 47 -5.82 -20.52 3.20
N ARG A 48 -6.77 -19.63 2.89
CA ARG A 48 -7.96 -19.36 3.71
C ARG A 48 -9.22 -20.07 3.22
N ASN A 49 -9.07 -20.98 2.24
CA ASN A 49 -10.17 -21.68 1.57
C ASN A 49 -11.24 -20.74 0.99
N VAL A 50 -10.80 -19.57 0.48
CA VAL A 50 -11.65 -18.58 -0.18
C VAL A 50 -11.42 -18.67 -1.69
N ALA A 51 -12.51 -18.67 -2.46
CA ALA A 51 -12.44 -18.67 -3.91
C ALA A 51 -11.93 -17.32 -4.45
N PHE A 52 -11.05 -17.38 -5.46
CA PHE A 52 -10.44 -16.21 -6.10
C PHE A 52 -10.38 -16.44 -7.60
N ASP A 53 -11.53 -16.28 -8.25
CA ASP A 53 -11.71 -16.43 -9.70
C ASP A 53 -12.25 -15.14 -10.34
N ILE A 54 -12.45 -15.18 -11.66
CA ILE A 54 -12.94 -14.03 -12.45
C ILE A 54 -14.32 -13.52 -11.98
N ASN A 55 -15.19 -14.40 -11.48
CA ASN A 55 -16.49 -13.98 -10.96
C ASN A 55 -16.30 -13.18 -9.67
N HIS A 56 -15.39 -13.61 -8.79
CA HIS A 56 -15.03 -12.88 -7.58
C HIS A 56 -14.35 -11.56 -7.87
N PHE A 57 -13.62 -11.42 -9.00
CA PHE A 57 -12.94 -10.17 -9.34
C PHE A 57 -13.91 -9.00 -9.53
N LYS A 58 -15.09 -9.27 -10.10
CA LYS A 58 -16.14 -8.27 -10.24
C LYS A 58 -16.73 -7.90 -8.88
N THR A 59 -17.03 -8.90 -8.04
CA THR A 59 -17.56 -8.69 -6.68
C THR A 59 -16.58 -7.93 -5.78
N LEU A 60 -15.28 -8.16 -5.96
CA LEU A 60 -14.20 -7.49 -5.24
C LEU A 60 -13.80 -6.14 -5.87
N HIS A 61 -14.50 -5.68 -6.90
CA HIS A 61 -14.20 -4.45 -7.64
C HIS A 61 -12.75 -4.36 -8.16
N LEU A 62 -12.14 -5.51 -8.44
CA LEU A 62 -10.84 -5.59 -9.13
C LEU A 62 -11.01 -5.27 -10.62
N VAL A 63 -12.19 -5.55 -11.15
CA VAL A 63 -12.53 -5.34 -12.56
C VAL A 63 -13.80 -4.51 -12.64
N ASN A 64 -13.78 -3.47 -13.48
CA ASN A 64 -14.93 -2.61 -13.74
C ASN A 64 -15.92 -3.31 -14.70
N GLU A 65 -17.09 -2.70 -14.91
CA GLU A 65 -18.16 -3.25 -15.78
C GLU A 65 -17.66 -3.60 -17.19
N ASN A 66 -16.67 -2.86 -17.69
CA ASN A 66 -16.06 -3.03 -19.01
C ASN A 66 -14.96 -4.11 -19.07
N GLY A 67 -14.72 -4.86 -17.98
CA GLY A 67 -13.65 -5.87 -17.95
C GLY A 67 -12.24 -5.31 -17.72
N VAL A 68 -12.13 -4.02 -17.38
CA VAL A 68 -10.85 -3.32 -17.16
C VAL A 68 -10.45 -3.38 -15.69
N PHE A 69 -9.19 -3.69 -15.41
CA PHE A 69 -8.65 -3.72 -14.05
C PHE A 69 -8.59 -2.33 -13.42
N SER A 70 -8.98 -2.26 -12.14
CA SER A 70 -8.85 -1.09 -11.28
C SER A 70 -7.47 -1.00 -10.63
N ASN A 71 -7.15 0.13 -10.02
CA ASN A 71 -5.93 0.28 -9.22
C ASN A 71 -5.95 -0.62 -7.98
N LEU A 72 -7.13 -0.99 -7.46
CA LEU A 72 -7.23 -2.04 -6.43
C LEU A 72 -6.63 -3.35 -6.94
N ALA A 73 -6.93 -3.73 -8.18
CA ALA A 73 -6.34 -4.89 -8.80
C ALA A 73 -4.81 -4.74 -8.96
N LEU A 74 -4.32 -3.55 -9.33
CA LEU A 74 -2.88 -3.28 -9.39
C LEU A 74 -2.20 -3.42 -8.02
N LEU A 75 -2.87 -3.05 -6.92
CA LEU A 75 -2.31 -3.22 -5.57
C LEU A 75 -2.21 -4.70 -5.19
N LEU A 76 -3.21 -5.51 -5.54
CA LEU A 76 -3.24 -6.93 -5.23
C LEU A 76 -2.42 -7.79 -6.21
N SER A 77 -2.06 -7.25 -7.37
CA SER A 77 -1.31 -7.97 -8.39
C SER A 77 0.18 -8.08 -8.05
N ASP A 78 0.87 -8.97 -8.75
CA ASP A 78 2.32 -9.12 -8.61
C ASP A 78 3.08 -7.94 -9.27
N GLN A 79 2.39 -7.08 -10.03
CA GLN A 79 2.93 -5.87 -10.70
C GLN A 79 2.69 -4.59 -9.89
N CYS A 80 2.36 -4.72 -8.60
CA CYS A 80 2.22 -3.57 -7.71
C CYS A 80 3.51 -2.73 -7.68
N ILE A 81 3.38 -1.45 -8.03
CA ILE A 81 4.51 -0.49 -8.06
C ILE A 81 4.71 0.23 -6.72
N HIS A 82 3.75 0.11 -5.80
CA HIS A 82 3.79 0.78 -4.51
C HIS A 82 4.59 -0.04 -3.52
N THR A 83 5.26 0.62 -2.58
CA THR A 83 6.13 -0.05 -1.61
C THR A 83 5.85 0.42 -0.18
N ILE A 84 5.85 -0.51 0.77
CA ILE A 84 5.78 -0.21 2.21
C ILE A 84 7.21 -0.03 2.71
N LYS A 85 7.44 1.03 3.49
CA LYS A 85 8.72 1.34 4.12
C LYS A 85 8.57 1.37 5.63
N ALA A 86 9.38 0.58 6.33
CA ALA A 86 9.47 0.59 7.78
C ALA A 86 10.85 1.09 8.22
N ALA A 87 10.90 1.88 9.29
CA ALA A 87 12.14 2.36 9.89
C ALA A 87 12.06 2.21 11.41
N VAL A 88 13.14 1.73 12.01
CA VAL A 88 13.28 1.55 13.46
C VAL A 88 14.23 2.61 14.00
N PHE A 89 13.78 3.27 15.07
CA PHE A 89 14.56 4.28 15.79
C PHE A 89 14.81 3.82 17.22
N GLU A 90 15.93 4.25 17.81
CA GLU A 90 16.21 4.02 19.23
C GLU A 90 15.56 5.10 20.10
N GLY A 91 14.99 4.68 21.24
CA GLY A 91 14.43 5.62 22.20
C GLY A 91 13.14 6.29 21.70
N ARG A 92 12.78 7.40 22.35
CA ARG A 92 11.60 8.21 22.01
C ARG A 92 11.92 9.34 21.03
N ASP A 93 13.17 9.78 21.03
CA ASP A 93 13.65 10.79 20.12
C ASP A 93 14.11 10.08 18.85
N LYS A 94 13.58 10.44 17.69
CA LYS A 94 13.94 9.86 16.37
C LYS A 94 15.39 10.15 15.95
N SER A 95 16.29 10.38 16.90
CA SER A 95 17.66 10.84 16.74
C SER A 95 18.62 9.73 16.32
N VAL A 96 18.35 8.47 16.72
CA VAL A 96 19.20 7.33 16.36
C VAL A 96 18.43 6.38 15.45
N PHE A 97 18.81 6.38 14.17
CA PHE A 97 18.31 5.46 13.16
C PHE A 97 18.98 4.09 13.35
N LYS A 98 18.19 3.03 13.56
CA LYS A 98 18.71 1.66 13.71
C LYS A 98 18.66 0.86 12.43
N ASP A 99 17.52 0.88 11.75
CA ASP A 99 17.32 0.08 10.56
C ASP A 99 16.20 0.64 9.67
N ARG A 100 16.24 0.29 8.39
CA ARG A 100 15.16 0.56 7.42
C ARG A 100 14.99 -0.63 6.51
N ARG A 101 13.74 -0.99 6.30
CA ARG A 101 13.35 -2.02 5.34
C ARG A 101 12.29 -1.50 4.37
N GLU A 102 12.46 -1.85 3.10
CA GLU A 102 11.50 -1.59 2.04
C GLU A 102 10.94 -2.93 1.57
N PHE A 103 9.62 -3.02 1.47
CA PHE A 103 8.88 -4.20 1.06
C PHE A 103 8.28 -3.95 -0.32
N VAL A 104 8.44 -4.92 -1.22
CA VAL A 104 8.04 -4.83 -2.64
C VAL A 104 7.21 -6.04 -3.04
N GLY A 105 6.55 -5.97 -4.21
CA GLY A 105 5.69 -7.03 -4.74
C GLY A 105 4.22 -6.80 -4.42
N SER A 106 3.37 -7.82 -4.49
CA SER A 106 1.93 -7.67 -4.20
C SER A 106 1.68 -7.11 -2.81
N LEU A 107 0.58 -6.37 -2.62
CA LEU A 107 0.22 -5.79 -1.32
C LEU A 107 0.17 -6.86 -0.21
N PHE A 108 -0.31 -8.08 -0.52
CA PHE A 108 -0.32 -9.18 0.45
C PHE A 108 1.08 -9.60 0.89
N THR A 109 2.01 -9.72 -0.05
CA THR A 109 3.42 -10.04 0.26
C THR A 109 4.02 -8.96 1.16
N GLN A 110 3.82 -7.70 0.78
CA GLN A 110 4.35 -6.57 1.55
C GLN A 110 3.81 -6.51 2.98
N LEU A 111 2.50 -6.75 3.16
CA LEU A 111 1.88 -6.79 4.48
C LEU A 111 2.42 -7.94 5.33
N ASN A 112 2.51 -9.15 4.77
CA ASN A 112 3.06 -10.29 5.49
C ASN A 112 4.51 -10.04 5.94
N ASP A 113 5.35 -9.51 5.05
CA ASP A 113 6.75 -9.19 5.36
C ASP A 113 6.87 -8.06 6.40
N ALA A 114 6.01 -7.04 6.30
CA ALA A 114 5.96 -5.96 7.27
C ALA A 114 5.53 -6.45 8.65
N PHE A 115 4.52 -7.32 8.74
CA PHE A 115 4.10 -7.93 10.01
C PHE A 115 5.18 -8.82 10.61
N ALA A 116 5.87 -9.61 9.78
CA ALA A 116 7.00 -10.42 10.23
C ALA A 116 8.15 -9.54 10.75
N TYR A 117 8.43 -8.41 10.09
CA TYR A 117 9.43 -7.44 10.52
C TYR A 117 9.04 -6.79 11.86
N ILE A 118 7.81 -6.28 11.99
CA ILE A 118 7.33 -5.67 13.24
C ILE A 118 7.39 -6.68 14.40
N SER A 119 7.00 -7.93 14.16
CA SER A 119 6.99 -8.99 15.18
C SER A 119 8.40 -9.28 15.73
N GLN A 120 9.45 -9.15 14.91
CA GLN A 120 10.83 -9.32 15.36
C GLN A 120 11.23 -8.25 16.38
N TYR A 121 10.86 -6.98 16.14
CA TYR A 121 11.17 -5.89 17.07
C TYR A 121 10.28 -5.88 18.31
N ASN A 122 9.02 -6.32 18.19
CA ASN A 122 8.15 -6.52 19.36
C ASN A 122 8.71 -7.58 20.31
N ARG A 123 9.35 -8.65 19.80
CA ARG A 123 9.99 -9.66 20.67
C ARG A 123 11.18 -9.12 21.45
N VAL A 124 11.91 -8.16 20.88
CA VAL A 124 13.06 -7.52 21.57
C VAL A 124 12.58 -6.58 22.69
N ARG A 125 11.35 -6.07 22.60
CA ARG A 125 10.74 -5.22 23.63
C ARG A 125 9.89 -6.04 24.62
N ALA A 126 10.55 -6.86 25.42
CA ALA A 126 9.94 -7.44 26.61
C ALA A 126 10.30 -6.58 27.83
N GLU A 127 9.38 -5.71 28.25
CA GLU A 127 9.52 -4.93 29.49
C GLU A 127 9.13 -5.84 30.67
N TYR A 128 10.12 -6.41 31.37
CA TYR A 128 9.88 -7.03 32.68
C TYR A 128 9.63 -5.91 33.69
N SER A 129 8.38 -5.73 34.10
CA SER A 129 8.08 -4.99 35.33
C SER A 129 8.48 -5.89 36.50
N VAL A 130 9.71 -5.71 36.98
CA VAL A 130 10.09 -6.25 38.28
C VAL A 130 9.30 -5.44 39.30
N CYS A 131 8.21 -6.01 39.81
CA CYS A 131 7.56 -5.50 41.00
C CYS A 131 8.55 -5.71 42.16
N THR A 132 9.32 -4.68 42.46
CA THR A 132 10.04 -4.57 43.73
C THR A 132 8.96 -4.44 44.81
N ALA A 133 8.53 -5.57 45.37
CA ALA A 133 7.78 -5.58 46.61
C ALA A 133 8.71 -5.10 47.72
N LEU A 134 8.69 -3.79 47.96
CA LEU A 134 8.98 -3.24 49.28
C LEU A 134 7.76 -3.55 50.14
N ILE A 135 7.90 -4.53 51.03
CA ILE A 135 7.60 -4.56 52.48
C ILE A 135 7.90 -5.97 52.97
#